data_AF-A0A6N7I571-F1
#
_entry.id   AF-A0A6N7I571-F1
#
_cell.length_a   1.000
_cell.length_b   1.000
_cell.length_c   1.000
_cell.angle_alpha   90.00
_cell.angle_beta   90.00
_cell.angle_gamma   90.00
#
_symmetry.space_group_name_H-M   'P 1'
#
loop_
_entity.id
_entity.type
_entity.pdbx_description
1 polymer ?
#
loop_
_entity_poly.entity_id
_entity_poly.type
_entity_poly.pdbx_seq_one_letter_code
_entity_poly.pdbx_strand_id
1 'polypeptide(L)'
;MNEGWLPALGEQVKRYLAYVERLAGQIADTRGVELRRLVGAWRALLEVHAHSRRGRCRGCRRGRQLCTVWWVANAYFVRRLQPGEEETFRRFRH
;
A
#
# COMPACT_ATOMS: atom_id res chain seq x y z
N MET A 1 6.18 -15.56 15.49
CA MET A 1 5.79 -14.26 14.91
C MET A 1 4.31 -14.34 14.56
N ASN A 2 3.49 -13.55 15.25
CA ASN A 2 2.02 -13.65 15.32
C ASN A 2 1.31 -13.51 13.97
N GLU A 3 0.37 -14.39 13.64
CA GLU A 3 -0.39 -14.41 12.37
C GLU A 3 -1.27 -13.16 12.09
N GLY A 4 -1.36 -12.21 13.03
CA GLY A 4 -2.23 -11.03 12.95
C GLY A 4 -1.63 -9.75 12.34
N TRP A 5 -0.32 -9.68 12.09
CA TRP A 5 0.31 -8.43 11.63
C TRP A 5 -0.05 -8.07 10.17
N LEU A 6 -0.25 -9.07 9.30
CA LEU A 6 -0.60 -8.86 7.89
C LEU A 6 -1.99 -8.20 7.72
N PRO A 7 -3.07 -8.69 8.38
CA PRO A 7 -4.34 -7.99 8.40
C PRO A 7 -4.26 -6.58 8.99
N ALA A 8 -3.53 -6.40 10.09
CA ALA A 8 -3.39 -5.09 10.74
C ALA A 8 -2.66 -4.07 9.85
N LEU A 9 -1.61 -4.49 9.14
CA LEU A 9 -0.92 -3.67 8.14
C LEU A 9 -1.86 -3.33 6.96
N GLY A 10 -2.62 -4.32 6.49
CA GLY A 10 -3.60 -4.12 5.43
C GLY A 10 -4.64 -3.06 5.78
N GLU A 11 -5.11 -3.08 7.02
CA GLU A 11 -6.07 -2.11 7.54
C GLU A 11 -5.46 -0.70 7.65
N GLN A 12 -4.22 -0.58 8.12
CA GLN A 12 -3.54 0.73 8.20
C GLN A 12 -3.37 1.38 6.83
N VAL A 13 -2.96 0.60 5.82
CA VAL A 13 -2.85 1.06 4.43
C VAL A 13 -4.21 1.53 3.89
N LYS A 14 -5.28 0.76 4.13
CA LYS A 14 -6.64 1.13 3.70
C LYS A 14 -7.11 2.44 4.36
N ARG A 15 -6.89 2.60 5.66
CA ARG A 15 -7.22 3.83 6.40
C ARG A 15 -6.50 5.04 5.85
N TYR A 16 -5.21 4.90 5.53
CA TYR A 16 -4.46 5.98 4.92
C TYR A 16 -5.03 6.37 3.55
N LEU A 17 -5.30 5.40 2.67
CA LEU A 17 -5.87 5.68 1.35
C LEU A 17 -7.27 6.33 1.45
N ALA A 18 -8.09 5.93 2.43
CA ALA A 18 -9.37 6.59 2.72
C ALA A 18 -9.20 8.02 3.28
N TYR A 19 -8.14 8.29 4.03
CA TYR A 19 -7.79 9.64 4.44
C TYR A 19 -7.38 10.52 3.24
N VAL A 20 -6.50 10.03 2.37
CA VAL A 20 -6.08 10.77 1.17
C VAL A 20 -7.25 11.04 0.23
N GLU A 21 -8.17 10.08 0.06
CA GLU A 21 -9.36 10.30 -0.76
C GLU A 21 -10.27 11.42 -0.23
N ARG A 22 -10.44 11.49 1.10
CA ARG A 22 -11.19 12.59 1.73
C ARG A 22 -10.51 13.94 1.52
N LEU A 23 -9.19 14.02 1.69
CA LEU A 23 -8.42 15.23 1.38
C LEU A 23 -8.57 15.63 -0.09
N ALA A 24 -8.50 14.67 -1.00
CA ALA A 24 -8.66 14.92 -2.43
C ALA A 24 -10.06 15.46 -2.75
N GLY A 25 -11.10 15.05 -2.01
CA GLY A 25 -12.45 15.60 -2.10
C GLY A 25 -12.57 17.08 -1.71
N GLN A 26 -11.63 17.60 -0.92
CA GLN A 26 -11.59 19.01 -0.51
C GLN A 26 -10.84 19.90 -1.52
N ILE A 27 -10.17 19.30 -2.52
CA ILE A 27 -9.42 20.00 -3.56
C ILE A 27 -10.27 20.04 -4.83
N ALA A 28 -10.75 21.23 -5.19
CA ALA A 28 -11.69 21.43 -6.30
C ALA A 28 -11.03 21.47 -7.70
N ASP A 29 -9.70 21.50 -7.76
CA ASP A 29 -8.94 21.58 -9.02
C ASP A 29 -8.48 20.19 -9.52
N THR A 30 -7.70 20.20 -10.61
CA THR A 30 -7.15 19.00 -11.25
C THR A 30 -6.30 18.14 -10.30
N ARG A 31 -5.67 18.71 -9.27
CA ARG A 31 -4.89 17.95 -8.29
C ARG A 31 -5.78 17.03 -7.47
N GLY A 32 -6.99 17.48 -7.11
CA GLY A 32 -7.97 16.65 -6.41
C GLY A 32 -8.44 15.46 -7.25
N VAL A 33 -8.64 15.68 -8.55
CA VAL A 33 -8.98 14.61 -9.51
C VAL A 33 -7.85 13.59 -9.63
N GLU A 34 -6.61 14.04 -9.84
CA GLU A 34 -5.46 13.15 -9.98
C GLU A 34 -5.13 12.41 -8.68
N LEU A 35 -5.29 13.04 -7.51
CA LEU A 35 -5.15 12.35 -6.22
C LEU A 35 -6.17 11.21 -6.06
N ARG A 36 -7.45 11.44 -6.41
CA ARG A 36 -8.47 10.37 -6.39
C ARG A 36 -8.12 9.24 -7.36
N ARG A 37 -7.63 9.58 -8.56
CA ARG A 37 -7.18 8.60 -9.55
C ARG A 37 -6.03 7.74 -9.02
N LEU A 38 -5.03 8.35 -8.39
CA LEU A 38 -3.90 7.64 -7.77
C LEU A 38 -4.37 6.74 -6.61
N VAL A 39 -5.27 7.22 -5.75
CA VAL A 39 -5.85 6.39 -4.68
C VAL A 39 -6.60 5.18 -5.26
N GLY A 40 -7.42 5.40 -6.29
CA GLY A 40 -8.14 4.34 -7.00
C GLY A 40 -7.20 3.30 -7.59
N ALA A 41 -6.13 3.75 -8.27
CA ALA A 41 -5.12 2.85 -8.83
C ALA A 41 -4.44 1.99 -7.76
N TRP A 42 -4.06 2.58 -6.62
CA TRP A 42 -3.45 1.83 -5.51
C TRP A 42 -4.41 0.84 -4.88
N ARG A 43 -5.69 1.18 -4.71
CA ARG A 43 -6.70 0.24 -4.21
C ARG A 43 -6.86 -0.96 -5.13
N ALA A 44 -7.01 -0.72 -6.43
CA ALA A 44 -7.12 -1.78 -7.42
C ALA A 44 -5.87 -2.69 -7.42
N LEU A 45 -4.67 -2.11 -7.37
CA LEU A 45 -3.42 -2.86 -7.31
C LEU A 45 -3.32 -3.71 -6.03
N LEU A 46 -3.69 -3.16 -4.88
CA LEU A 46 -3.67 -3.89 -3.60
C LEU A 46 -4.70 -5.03 -3.56
N GLU A 47 -5.84 -4.86 -4.23
CA GLU A 47 -6.86 -5.90 -4.38
C GLU A 47 -6.36 -7.07 -5.22
N VAL A 48 -5.73 -6.80 -6.38
CA VAL A 48 -5.06 -7.83 -7.21
C VAL A 48 -4.02 -8.59 -6.39
N HIS A 49 -3.32 -7.90 -5.49
CA HIS A 49 -2.32 -8.47 -4.60
C HIS A 49 -2.86 -8.92 -3.23
N ALA A 50 -4.17 -9.04 -3.05
CA ALA A 50 -4.75 -9.44 -1.76
C ALA A 50 -4.17 -10.78 -1.27
N HIS A 51 -3.86 -10.84 0.02
CA HIS A 51 -3.40 -12.09 0.63
C HIS A 51 -4.56 -13.11 0.70
N SER A 52 -4.23 -14.38 0.47
CA SER A 52 -5.10 -15.52 0.73
C SER A 52 -5.14 -15.82 2.23
N ARG A 53 -6.10 -16.66 2.67
CA ARG A 53 -6.18 -17.13 4.06
C ARG A 53 -4.89 -17.81 4.56
N ARG A 54 -4.03 -18.28 3.65
CA ARG A 54 -2.71 -18.88 3.97
C ARG A 54 -1.57 -17.85 3.95
N GLY A 55 -1.87 -16.54 3.97
CA GLY A 55 -0.87 -15.46 3.96
C GLY A 55 -0.15 -15.26 2.62
N ARG A 56 -0.50 -16.02 1.57
CA ARG A 56 0.14 -15.88 0.25
C ARG A 56 -0.55 -14.81 -0.58
N CYS A 57 0.21 -13.90 -1.18
CA CYS A 57 -0.29 -12.93 -2.15
C CYS A 57 -0.88 -13.62 -3.38
N ARG A 58 -2.10 -13.23 -3.80
CA ARG A 58 -2.80 -13.81 -4.97
C ARG A 58 -2.19 -13.38 -6.30
N GLY A 59 -1.71 -12.14 -6.41
CA GLY A 59 -1.11 -11.60 -7.63
C GLY A 59 0.33 -12.05 -7.88
N CYS A 60 1.02 -12.64 -6.89
CA CYS A 60 2.39 -13.12 -7.04
C CYS A 60 2.45 -14.63 -7.28
N ARG A 61 3.14 -15.06 -8.33
CA ARG A 61 3.36 -16.49 -8.63
C ARG A 61 4.22 -17.24 -7.60
N ARG A 62 5.04 -16.52 -6.82
CA ARG A 62 5.88 -17.08 -5.73
C ARG A 62 5.45 -16.44 -4.40
N GLY A 63 4.90 -17.26 -3.51
CA GLY A 63 4.27 -16.83 -2.26
C GLY A 63 5.28 -16.37 -1.21
N ARG A 64 5.59 -15.08 -1.17
CA ARG A 64 6.09 -14.41 0.04
C ARG A 64 4.92 -14.04 0.94
N GLN A 65 5.15 -13.96 2.25
CA GLN A 65 4.16 -13.50 3.23
C GLN A 65 3.77 -12.03 3.00
N LEU A 66 4.69 -11.19 2.50
CA LEU A 66 4.44 -9.80 2.11
C LEU A 66 5.10 -9.53 0.74
N CYS A 67 4.30 -9.26 -0.29
CA CYS A 67 4.84 -8.95 -1.62
C CYS A 67 5.35 -7.50 -1.72
N THR A 68 6.15 -7.21 -2.74
CA THR A 68 6.73 -5.87 -2.95
C THR A 68 5.68 -4.77 -3.02
N VAL A 69 4.51 -5.02 -3.62
CA VAL A 69 3.41 -4.03 -3.67
C VAL A 69 2.95 -3.63 -2.26
N TRP A 70 2.65 -4.62 -1.41
CA TRP A 70 2.24 -4.37 -0.03
C TRP A 70 3.35 -3.74 0.82
N TRP A 71 4.61 -4.10 0.54
CA TRP A 71 5.76 -3.51 1.20
C TRP A 71 5.94 -2.02 0.84
N VAL A 72 5.84 -1.67 -0.45
CA VAL A 72 5.88 -0.28 -0.94
C VAL A 72 4.72 0.52 -0.34
N ALA A 73 3.51 -0.02 -0.38
CA ALA A 73 2.34 0.64 0.21
C ALA A 73 2.56 0.94 1.70
N ASN A 74 3.03 -0.03 2.48
CA ASN A 74 3.31 0.17 3.90
C ASN A 74 4.39 1.25 4.13
N ALA A 75 5.45 1.22 3.33
CA ALA A 75 6.54 2.16 3.47
C ALA A 75 6.15 3.62 3.22
N TYR A 76 5.47 3.90 2.11
CA TYR A 76 5.14 5.27 1.75
C TYR A 76 3.88 5.77 2.45
N PHE A 77 2.88 4.90 2.68
CA PHE A 77 1.60 5.33 3.25
C PHE A 77 1.56 5.27 4.77
N VAL A 78 2.18 4.26 5.38
CA VAL A 78 2.14 4.07 6.83
C VAL A 78 3.41 4.61 7.48
N ARG A 79 4.59 4.20 6.97
CA ARG A 79 5.88 4.66 7.50
C ARG A 79 6.31 6.04 6.98
N ARG A 80 5.59 6.58 5.99
CA ARG A 80 5.79 7.92 5.41
C ARG A 80 7.21 8.14 4.89
N LEU A 81 7.75 7.14 4.20
CA LEU A 81 9.00 7.33 3.48
C LEU A 81 8.88 8.49 2.49
N GLN A 82 9.87 9.38 2.48
CA GLN A 82 9.97 10.45 1.50
C GLN A 82 10.54 9.91 0.17
N PRO A 83 10.08 10.42 -0.99
CA PRO A 83 10.74 10.16 -2.27
C PRO A 83 12.24 10.54 -2.19
N GLY A 84 13.13 9.68 -2.69
CA GLY A 84 14.59 9.90 -2.60
C GLY A 84 15.28 9.19 -1.43
N GLU A 85 14.55 8.65 -0.45
CA GLU A 85 15.11 7.77 0.61
C GLU A 85 15.21 6.29 0.15
N GLU A 86 15.23 6.07 -1.17
CA GLU A 86 15.11 4.79 -1.85
C GLU A 86 16.33 3.87 -1.68
N GLU A 87 17.49 4.45 -1.39
CA GLU A 87 18.76 3.74 -1.14
C GLU A 87 18.69 2.93 0.15
N THR A 88 18.12 3.50 1.21
CA THR A 88 17.79 2.82 2.47
C THR A 88 16.80 1.66 2.24
N PHE A 89 16.00 1.77 1.19
CA PHE A 89 14.89 0.89 0.85
C PHE A 89 15.30 -0.38 0.09
N ARG A 90 16.32 -0.30 -0.78
CA ARG A 90 16.84 -1.49 -1.48
C ARG A 90 17.53 -2.48 -0.53
N ARG A 91 18.11 -1.99 0.58
CA ARG A 91 18.88 -2.80 1.54
C ARG A 91 18.06 -3.82 2.33
N PHE A 92 16.77 -3.57 2.55
CA PHE A 92 15.87 -4.48 3.30
C PHE A 92 15.24 -5.59 2.43
N ARG A 93 15.67 -5.72 1.17
CA ARG A 93 15.19 -6.75 0.24
C ARG A 93 15.94 -8.09 0.36
N HIS A 94 17.07 -8.11 1.07
CA HIS A 94 17.93 -9.27 1.29
C HIS A 94 17.60 -9.98 2.60
#